data_AF-A0A3C1Z540-F1
#
_entry.id   AF-A0A3C1Z540-F1
#
_cell.length_a   1.000
_cell.length_b   1.000
_cell.length_c   1.000
_cell.angle_alpha   90.00
_cell.angle_beta   90.00
_cell.angle_gamma   90.00
#
_symmetry.space_group_name_H-M   'P 1'
#
loop_
_entity.id
_entity.type
_entity.pdbx_description
1 polymer ?
#
loop_
_entity_poly.entity_id
_entity_poly.type
_entity_poly.pdbx_seq_one_letter_code
_entity_poly.pdbx_strand_id
1 'polypeptide(L)' 'PVMEGKVMLFKELAGIDAWPICLGTQDPEEIVRVVRGIAPGFGGINLED' A
#
# COMPACT_ATOMS: atom_id res chain seq x y z
N PRO A 1 -8.58 0.55 10.15
CA PRO A 1 -7.83 -0.31 11.09
C PRO A 1 -7.27 -1.62 10.48
N VAL A 2 -7.79 -2.13 9.35
CA VAL A 2 -7.29 -3.39 8.74
C VAL A 2 -5.89 -3.23 8.13
N MET A 3 -5.66 -2.17 7.35
CA MET A 3 -4.37 -1.95 6.67
C MET A 3 -3.20 -1.74 7.64
N GLU A 4 -3.44 -1.07 8.77
CA GLU A 4 -2.42 -0.89 9.83
C GLU A 4 -2.04 -2.23 10.48
N GLY A 5 -3.02 -3.11 10.73
CA GLY A 5 -2.76 -4.45 11.25
C GLY A 5 -1.90 -5.29 10.30
N LYS A 6 -2.15 -5.22 8.99
CA LYS A 6 -1.32 -5.91 7.98
C LYS A 6 0.11 -5.36 7.92
N VAL A 7 0.28 -4.05 8.02
CA VAL A 7 1.61 -3.43 8.08
C VAL A 7 2.39 -3.91 9.31
N MET A 8 1.72 -4.02 10.46
CA MET A 8 2.32 -4.63 11.64
C MET A 8 2.75 -6.08 11.37
N LEU A 9 1.91 -6.90 10.74
CA LEU A 9 2.26 -8.28 10.37
C LEU A 9 3.46 -8.36 9.41
N PHE A 10 3.56 -7.47 8.42
CA PHE A 10 4.71 -7.40 7.53
C PHE A 10 6.01 -7.14 8.28
N LYS A 11 5.97 -6.26 9.29
CA LYS A 11 7.13 -5.97 10.11
C LYS A 11 7.50 -7.16 11.01
N GLU A 12 6.53 -7.70 11.74
CA GLU A 12 6.75 -8.77 12.72
C GLU A 12 7.15 -10.11 12.07
N LEU A 13 6.56 -10.46 10.93
CA LEU A 13 6.74 -11.78 10.33
C LEU A 13 7.78 -11.81 9.21
N ALA A 14 8.02 -10.69 8.53
CA ALA A 14 8.90 -10.63 7.36
C ALA A 14 9.98 -9.54 7.46
N GLY A 15 10.00 -8.72 8.52
CA GLY A 15 10.95 -7.61 8.66
C GLY A 15 10.74 -6.51 7.62
N ILE A 16 9.58 -6.46 6.95
CA ILE A 16 9.28 -5.50 5.89
C ILE A 16 8.71 -4.22 6.51
N ASP A 17 9.34 -3.09 6.20
CA ASP A 17 8.80 -1.76 6.51
C ASP A 17 7.75 -1.37 5.47
N ALA A 18 6.48 -1.54 5.83
CA ALA A 18 5.33 -1.20 4.99
C ALA A 18 4.62 0.07 5.49
N TRP A 19 3.85 0.71 4.61
CA TRP A 19 3.02 1.86 4.96
C TRP A 19 1.62 1.71 4.36
N PRO A 20 0.54 1.97 5.12
CA PRO A 20 -0.81 1.85 4.60
C PRO A 20 -1.15 3.09 3.76
N ILE A 21 -1.62 2.88 2.52
CA ILE A 21 -2.06 3.95 1.63
C ILE A 21 -3.51 3.66 1.23
N CYS A 22 -4.46 4.29 1.93
CA CYS A 22 -5.88 4.17 1.60
C CYS A 22 -6.28 5.30 0.64
N LEU A 23 -6.77 4.93 -0.55
CA LEU A 23 -7.24 5.89 -1.55
C LEU A 23 -8.74 6.14 -1.37
N GLY A 24 -9.16 7.41 -1.45
CA GLY A 24 -10.56 7.81 -1.38
C GLY A 24 -11.31 7.72 -2.72
N THR A 25 -10.90 6.81 -3.60
CA THR A 25 -11.43 6.65 -4.95
C THR A 25 -11.59 5.17 -5.29
N GLN A 26 -12.55 4.86 -6.16
CA GLN A 26 -12.74 3.52 -6.73
C GLN A 26 -12.51 3.55 -8.26
N ASP A 27 -12.13 4.70 -8.82
CA ASP A 27 -11.84 4.84 -10.24
C ASP A 27 -10.49 4.14 -10.55
N PRO A 28 -10.47 3.06 -11.37
CA PRO A 28 -9.26 2.31 -11.63
C PRO A 28 -8.14 3.16 -12.24
N GLU A 29 -8.48 4.08 -13.12
CA GLU A 29 -7.56 4.98 -13.79
C GLU A 29 -6.88 5.92 -12.79
N GLU A 30 -7.64 6.45 -11.83
CA GLU A 30 -7.10 7.27 -10.76
C GLU A 30 -6.19 6.46 -9.83
N ILE A 31 -6.59 5.24 -9.45
CA ILE A 31 -5.79 4.33 -8.64
C ILE A 31 -4.45 4.04 -9.33
N VAL A 32 -4.48 3.69 -10.62
CA VAL A 32 -3.26 3.43 -11.42
C VAL A 32 -2.38 4.66 -11.47
N ARG A 33 -2.95 5.85 -11.66
CA ARG A 33 -2.21 7.11 -11.69
C ARG A 33 -1.49 7.37 -10.36
N VAL A 34 -2.18 7.19 -9.23
CA VAL A 34 -1.60 7.40 -7.90
C VAL A 34 -0.51 6.38 -7.62
N VAL A 35 -0.77 5.09 -7.86
CA VAL A 35 0.22 4.01 -7.66
C VAL A 35 1.48 4.25 -8.48
N ARG A 36 1.35 4.64 -9.76
CA ARG A 36 2.50 5.00 -10.61
C ARG A 36 3.30 6.18 -10.05
N GLY A 37 2.62 7.18 -9.48
CA GLY A 37 3.26 8.37 -8.91
C GLY A 37 4.08 8.06 -7.66
N ILE A 38 3.62 7.16 -6.79
CA ILE A 38 4.31 6.81 -5.55
C ILE A 38 5.35 5.71 -5.71
N ALA A 39 5.25 4.87 -6.75
CA ALA A 39 6.10 3.69 -6.96
C ALA A 39 7.62 3.93 -6.80
N PRO A 40 8.23 5.05 -7.26
CA PRO A 40 9.67 5.27 -7.08
C PRO A 40 10.14 5.32 -5.61
N GLY A 41 9.24 5.63 -4.68
CA GLY A 41 9.51 5.68 -3.25
C GLY A 41 9.35 4.33 -2.52
N PHE A 42 8.88 3.29 -3.20
CA PHE A 42 8.58 1.99 -2.60
C PHE A 42 9.29 0.85 -3.34
N GLY A 43 9.78 -0.15 -2.60
CA GLY A 43 10.35 -1.38 -3.18
C GLY A 43 9.30 -2.34 -3.77
N GLY A 44 8.03 -2.14 -3.41
CA GLY A 44 6.89 -2.93 -3.91
C GLY A 44 5.56 -2.33 -3.48
N ILE A 45 4.50 -2.65 -4.22
CA ILE A 45 3.13 -2.22 -3.95
C ILE A 45 2.25 -3.48 -3.78
N ASN A 46 1.62 -3.63 -2.61
CA ASN A 46 0.63 -4.67 -2.36
C ASN A 46 -0.77 -4.06 -2.48
N LEU A 47 -1.45 -4.32 -3.59
CA LEU A 47 -2.86 -3.92 -3.77
C LEU A 47 -3.74 -4.81 -2.90
N GLU A 48 -4.65 -4.19 -2.15
CA GLU A 48 -5.49 -4.90 -1.19
C GLU A 48 -6.77 -4.10 -0.94
N ASP A 49 -7.90 -4.81 -1.06
CA ASP A 49 -9.27 -4.32 -0.89
C ASP A 49 -9.48 -2.85 -1.30
#